data_AF-A0A661KX59-F1
#
_entry.id   AF-A0A661KX59-F1
#
_cell.length_a   1.000
_cell.length_b   1.000
_cell.length_c   1.000
_cell.angle_alpha   90.00
_cell.angle_beta   90.00
_cell.angle_gamma   90.00
#
_symmetry.space_group_name_H-M   'P 1'
#
loop_
_entity.id
_entity.type
_entity.pdbx_description
1 polymer ?
#
loop_
_entity_poly.entity_id
_entity_poly.type
_entity_poly.pdbx_seq_one_letter_code
_entity_poly.pdbx_strand_id
1 'polypeptide(L)'
;GKILFVIYDDNKEGVYGNNHQDLINSFSPCDYKEYTYLTELDTTNDYNSNYRNRIDTGNYLLVAEFYVTQEGTWQFAIDSDDGSEVEIDGTVVASYYGAHGFCWCKSYSGSINLTHGWHRIIVRLRENHGDDGVLVWYKKPGDASWKRFSASTLTIRAPSIDNTCRLKSKDFILSGEPASGGGVISCKRHLFCITSLGDGQPHRIRVLLNRTNRVWEWASKERPVCDNSLGTPDEEYFVRVKVCDPSVGLEEDCKQYPAGNYKPTGLLQKYGEGKGGKFCSKSLKPCSNDGDCGVNDGVCIKQASLYFGLITGSYTKNLSGGVLRKRIWNLNDEIDSDTGIFKTTIADKGSIIQTINRLRTVGFRYSDHSYQGSYTCGWITTRPLHEGECRMWGNPIGEMMYEAERYFAGKKSPTPDFTYSDPNDTGLNLPKPDWNDPYAIFPWCSKP
;
A
#
# COMPACT_ATOMS: atom_id res chain seq x y z
N GLY A 1 -23.90 -28.49 18.01
CA GLY A 1 -22.49 -28.07 17.91
C GLY A 1 -22.10 -27.84 16.47
N LYS A 2 -20.93 -27.28 16.22
CA LYS A 2 -20.36 -27.09 14.88
C LYS A 2 -18.97 -27.71 14.83
N ILE A 3 -18.50 -28.02 13.63
CA ILE A 3 -17.14 -28.44 13.30
C ILE A 3 -16.62 -27.42 12.29
N LEU A 4 -15.45 -26.84 12.53
CA LEU A 4 -14.79 -25.99 11.54
C LEU A 4 -14.24 -26.87 10.43
N PHE A 5 -14.53 -26.56 9.17
CA PHE A 5 -13.96 -27.22 7.99
C PHE A 5 -13.24 -26.18 7.15
N VAL A 6 -11.94 -26.36 6.93
CA VAL A 6 -11.08 -25.46 6.16
C VAL A 6 -10.48 -26.20 4.97
N ILE A 7 -10.48 -25.54 3.81
CA ILE A 7 -9.91 -26.06 2.57
C ILE A 7 -8.63 -25.28 2.24
N TYR A 8 -7.56 -26.01 1.97
CA TYR A 8 -6.33 -25.50 1.38
C TYR A 8 -6.17 -26.12 -0.01
N ASP A 9 -6.48 -25.35 -1.06
CA ASP A 9 -6.51 -25.78 -2.46
C ASP A 9 -5.17 -25.45 -3.12
N ASP A 10 -4.45 -26.48 -3.55
CA ASP A 10 -3.13 -26.34 -4.16
C ASP A 10 -3.08 -27.01 -5.54
N ASN A 11 -1.90 -27.07 -6.14
CA ASN A 11 -1.69 -27.68 -7.46
C ASN A 11 -0.59 -28.76 -7.42
N LYS A 12 -0.45 -29.47 -6.30
CA LYS A 12 0.62 -30.46 -6.10
C LYS A 12 0.14 -31.87 -6.39
N GLU A 13 0.48 -32.38 -7.57
CA GLU A 13 0.29 -33.79 -7.93
C GLU A 13 1.40 -34.68 -7.35
N GLY A 14 1.11 -35.98 -7.20
CA GLY A 14 1.98 -37.00 -6.61
C GLY A 14 2.08 -36.96 -5.08
N VAL A 15 1.20 -36.23 -4.40
CA VAL A 15 1.25 -36.03 -2.92
C VAL A 15 0.00 -36.59 -2.28
N TYR A 16 0.16 -37.69 -1.53
CA TYR A 16 -0.96 -38.46 -0.95
C TYR A 16 -1.00 -38.47 0.59
N GLY A 17 -0.02 -37.86 1.26
CA GLY A 17 0.11 -37.93 2.72
C GLY A 17 0.41 -39.36 3.21
N ASN A 18 1.60 -39.89 2.89
CA ASN A 18 1.97 -41.28 3.19
C ASN A 18 2.25 -41.58 4.68
N ASN A 19 2.31 -40.53 5.50
CA ASN A 19 2.46 -40.60 6.95
C ASN A 19 2.11 -39.21 7.54
N HIS A 20 2.06 -39.11 8.87
CA HIS A 20 1.78 -37.86 9.59
C HIS A 20 2.67 -36.69 9.12
N GLN A 21 3.98 -36.93 9.00
CA GLN A 21 4.93 -35.87 8.65
C GLN A 21 4.74 -35.37 7.22
N ASP A 22 4.51 -36.27 6.26
CA ASP A 22 4.22 -35.93 4.87
C ASP A 22 2.89 -35.17 4.75
N LEU A 23 1.89 -35.61 5.50
CA LEU A 23 0.56 -35.01 5.49
C LEU A 23 0.61 -33.58 6.06
N ILE A 24 1.27 -33.37 7.22
CA ILE A 24 1.53 -32.03 7.76
C ILE A 24 2.34 -31.16 6.79
N ASN A 25 3.37 -31.72 6.14
CA ASN A 25 4.21 -30.97 5.21
C ASN A 25 3.49 -30.61 3.91
N SER A 26 2.41 -31.30 3.56
CA SER A 26 1.61 -30.98 2.37
C SER A 26 0.81 -29.68 2.51
N PHE A 27 0.37 -29.36 3.74
CA PHE A 27 -0.35 -28.12 4.02
C PHE A 27 0.53 -26.88 3.82
N SER A 28 -0.05 -25.87 3.18
CA SER A 28 0.52 -24.55 3.03
C SER A 28 -0.51 -23.50 3.45
N PRO A 29 -0.18 -22.60 4.40
CA PRO A 29 -1.06 -21.49 4.75
C PRO A 29 -1.46 -20.57 3.59
N CYS A 30 -0.72 -20.63 2.48
CA CYS A 30 -0.92 -19.81 1.29
C CYS A 30 -2.01 -20.36 0.38
N ASP A 31 -2.27 -21.65 0.51
CA ASP A 31 -3.20 -22.40 -0.34
C ASP A 31 -4.61 -22.32 0.28
N TYR A 32 -4.80 -21.58 1.38
CA TYR A 32 -6.12 -21.33 1.97
C TYR A 32 -7.11 -20.83 0.90
N LYS A 33 -8.22 -21.55 0.75
CA LYS A 33 -9.32 -21.20 -0.14
C LYS A 33 -10.49 -20.64 0.64
N GLU A 34 -11.05 -21.43 1.54
CA GLU A 34 -12.26 -21.07 2.29
C GLU A 34 -12.42 -21.88 3.58
N TYR A 35 -13.41 -21.49 4.39
CA TYR A 35 -13.87 -22.30 5.51
C TYR A 35 -15.40 -22.29 5.59
N THR A 36 -15.95 -23.37 6.15
CA THR A 36 -17.37 -23.51 6.47
C THR A 36 -17.53 -24.22 7.82
N TYR A 37 -18.77 -24.42 8.25
CA TYR A 37 -19.08 -25.21 9.44
C TYR A 37 -19.96 -26.40 9.09
N LEU A 38 -19.53 -27.58 9.53
CA LEU A 38 -20.28 -28.82 9.41
C LEU A 38 -20.93 -29.20 10.75
N THR A 39 -21.92 -30.07 10.70
CA THR A 39 -22.54 -30.69 11.88
C THR A 39 -22.09 -32.13 12.11
N GLU A 40 -21.37 -32.72 11.17
CA GLU A 40 -20.84 -34.08 11.20
C GLU A 40 -19.45 -34.09 10.57
N LEU A 41 -18.54 -34.95 11.05
CA LEU A 41 -17.26 -35.23 10.38
C LEU A 41 -17.49 -36.15 9.17
N ASP A 42 -18.18 -35.58 8.19
CA ASP A 42 -18.54 -36.18 6.91
C ASP A 42 -18.58 -35.08 5.85
N THR A 43 -17.58 -35.04 4.97
CA THR A 43 -17.51 -34.03 3.89
C THR A 43 -18.28 -34.45 2.63
N THR A 44 -18.86 -35.65 2.62
CA THR A 44 -19.46 -36.30 1.44
C THR A 44 -20.94 -36.00 1.26
N ASN A 45 -21.60 -35.46 2.29
CA ASN A 45 -23.05 -35.24 2.35
C ASN A 45 -23.62 -34.28 1.29
N ASP A 46 -22.78 -33.50 0.58
CA ASP A 46 -23.21 -32.59 -0.49
C ASP A 46 -22.63 -32.95 -1.86
N TYR A 47 -22.09 -34.17 -2.06
CA TYR A 47 -21.61 -34.54 -3.39
C TYR A 47 -22.73 -34.57 -4.41
N ASN A 48 -22.49 -33.92 -5.55
CA ASN A 48 -23.28 -34.15 -6.75
C ASN A 48 -23.07 -35.62 -7.17
N SER A 49 -24.13 -36.32 -7.56
CA SER A 49 -24.05 -37.71 -8.00
C SER A 49 -23.11 -37.94 -9.19
N ASN A 50 -22.72 -36.87 -9.91
CA ASN A 50 -21.83 -36.93 -11.08
C ASN A 50 -20.37 -36.54 -10.79
N TYR A 51 -20.06 -35.90 -9.66
CA TYR A 51 -18.70 -35.48 -9.27
C TYR A 51 -18.60 -35.43 -7.74
N ARG A 52 -17.80 -36.31 -7.13
CA ARG A 52 -17.56 -36.35 -5.68
C ARG A 52 -16.26 -35.65 -5.30
N ASN A 53 -16.11 -34.42 -5.78
CA ASN A 53 -14.87 -33.68 -5.65
C ASN A 53 -15.19 -32.20 -5.36
N ARG A 54 -14.57 -31.63 -4.30
CA ARG A 54 -14.55 -30.17 -4.03
C ARG A 54 -13.20 -29.52 -4.34
N ILE A 55 -12.10 -30.27 -4.36
CA ILE A 55 -10.77 -29.85 -4.81
C ILE A 55 -10.07 -30.89 -5.69
N ASP A 56 -9.42 -30.45 -6.76
CA ASP A 56 -8.64 -31.36 -7.62
C ASP A 56 -7.39 -31.87 -6.89
N THR A 57 -6.69 -31.01 -6.16
CA THR A 57 -5.56 -31.38 -5.31
C THR A 57 -5.54 -30.45 -4.09
N GLY A 58 -5.12 -30.92 -2.91
CA GLY A 58 -4.99 -30.04 -1.75
C GLY A 58 -5.29 -30.74 -0.43
N ASN A 59 -5.78 -29.99 0.55
CA ASN A 59 -5.95 -30.49 1.91
C ASN A 59 -7.23 -30.02 2.59
N TYR A 60 -7.77 -30.89 3.43
CA TYR A 60 -8.83 -30.56 4.38
C TYR A 60 -8.31 -30.57 5.80
N LEU A 61 -8.71 -29.55 6.57
CA LEU A 61 -8.51 -29.48 8.01
C LEU A 61 -9.86 -29.30 8.69
N LEU A 62 -10.29 -30.29 9.45
CA LEU A 62 -11.50 -30.22 10.25
C LEU A 62 -11.13 -30.16 11.73
N VAL A 63 -11.73 -29.23 12.47
CA VAL A 63 -11.41 -29.00 13.89
C VAL A 63 -12.68 -28.85 14.71
N ALA A 64 -12.74 -29.59 15.81
CA ALA A 64 -13.74 -29.40 16.85
C ALA A 64 -13.18 -29.76 18.23
N GLU A 65 -13.91 -29.41 19.27
CA GLU A 65 -13.79 -29.99 20.59
C GLU A 65 -15.07 -30.76 20.90
N PHE A 66 -14.96 -31.89 21.58
CA PHE A 66 -16.08 -32.68 22.05
C PHE A 66 -15.97 -32.92 23.55
N TYR A 67 -17.12 -32.97 24.22
CA TYR A 67 -17.17 -33.15 25.66
C TYR A 67 -17.30 -34.63 26.02
N VAL A 68 -16.29 -35.17 26.69
CA VAL A 68 -16.25 -36.53 27.23
C VAL A 68 -16.91 -36.54 28.60
N THR A 69 -18.07 -37.19 28.68
CA THR A 69 -18.80 -37.43 29.94
C THR A 69 -18.46 -38.76 30.58
N GLN A 70 -17.93 -39.72 29.81
CA GLN A 70 -17.55 -41.05 30.26
C GLN A 70 -16.07 -41.28 29.99
N GLU A 71 -15.28 -41.31 31.05
CA GLU A 71 -13.85 -41.60 30.99
C GLU A 71 -13.58 -43.05 30.55
N GLY A 72 -12.42 -43.27 29.94
CA GLY A 72 -11.94 -44.59 29.57
C GLY A 72 -11.49 -44.67 28.12
N THR A 73 -11.42 -45.89 27.58
CA THR A 73 -10.90 -46.15 26.25
C THR A 73 -11.95 -45.85 25.18
N TRP A 74 -11.75 -44.76 24.45
CA TRP A 74 -12.51 -44.41 23.25
C TRP A 74 -11.81 -44.97 22.02
N GLN A 75 -12.59 -45.26 20.98
CA GLN A 75 -12.05 -45.67 19.69
C GLN A 75 -12.50 -44.71 18.60
N PHE A 76 -11.64 -44.47 17.62
CA PHE A 76 -11.91 -43.63 16.45
C PHE A 76 -11.55 -44.41 15.19
N ALA A 77 -12.34 -44.22 14.14
CA ALA A 77 -12.09 -44.79 12.82
C ALA A 77 -12.23 -43.70 11.75
N ILE A 78 -11.45 -43.83 10.68
CA ILE A 78 -11.43 -42.90 9.56
C ILE A 78 -11.51 -43.64 8.23
N ASP A 79 -12.10 -42.99 7.24
CA ASP A 79 -12.12 -43.42 5.84
C ASP A 79 -12.11 -42.17 4.94
N SER A 80 -11.40 -42.23 3.82
CA SER A 80 -11.15 -41.08 2.97
C SER A 80 -10.67 -41.45 1.57
N ASP A 81 -10.59 -40.43 0.73
CA ASP A 81 -9.95 -40.39 -0.58
C ASP A 81 -9.19 -39.06 -0.64
N ASP A 82 -7.85 -38.98 -0.69
CA ASP A 82 -6.81 -39.98 -0.37
C ASP A 82 -6.46 -40.01 1.15
N GLY A 83 -5.19 -39.76 1.50
CA GLY A 83 -4.63 -40.04 2.82
C GLY A 83 -5.10 -39.08 3.91
N SER A 84 -5.40 -39.64 5.08
CA SER A 84 -5.99 -38.90 6.20
C SER A 84 -5.60 -39.41 7.58
N GLU A 85 -5.84 -38.58 8.59
CA GLU A 85 -5.63 -38.89 10.00
C GLU A 85 -6.63 -38.21 10.93
N VAL A 86 -6.85 -38.84 12.09
CA VAL A 86 -7.54 -38.29 13.25
C VAL A 86 -6.55 -38.13 14.39
N GLU A 87 -6.39 -36.90 14.84
CA GLU A 87 -5.60 -36.55 16.02
C GLU A 87 -6.53 -36.12 17.15
N ILE A 88 -6.29 -36.66 18.35
CA ILE A 88 -6.98 -36.29 19.60
C ILE A 88 -5.94 -35.77 20.58
N ASP A 89 -6.08 -34.53 21.03
CA ASP A 89 -5.17 -33.85 21.96
C ASP A 89 -3.67 -34.04 21.65
N GLY A 90 -3.27 -33.85 20.39
CA GLY A 90 -1.87 -33.97 19.96
C GLY A 90 -1.41 -35.40 19.66
N THR A 91 -2.28 -36.42 19.81
CA THR A 91 -1.96 -37.82 19.51
C THR A 91 -2.72 -38.29 18.28
N VAL A 92 -2.03 -38.77 17.24
CA VAL A 92 -2.68 -39.43 16.09
C VAL A 92 -3.24 -40.78 16.55
N VAL A 93 -4.57 -40.93 16.52
CA VAL A 93 -5.28 -42.11 17.03
C VAL A 93 -5.70 -43.06 15.91
N ALA A 94 -6.02 -42.54 14.73
CA ALA A 94 -6.39 -43.34 13.56
C ALA A 94 -5.87 -42.67 12.29
N SER A 95 -5.50 -43.47 11.29
CA SER A 95 -4.99 -42.97 10.02
C SER A 95 -5.24 -43.97 8.89
N TYR A 96 -5.50 -43.45 7.70
CA TYR A 96 -5.45 -44.19 6.45
C TYR A 96 -4.56 -43.38 5.51
N TYR A 97 -3.28 -43.72 5.42
CA TYR A 97 -2.29 -42.93 4.68
C TYR A 97 -2.04 -43.47 3.27
N GLY A 98 -1.55 -42.61 2.39
CA GLY A 98 -1.14 -42.95 1.02
C GLY A 98 -2.30 -42.91 0.03
N ALA A 99 -2.03 -43.33 -1.22
CA ALA A 99 -3.00 -43.28 -2.30
C ALA A 99 -4.08 -44.36 -2.13
N HIS A 100 -5.36 -43.97 -2.07
CA HIS A 100 -6.49 -44.89 -1.96
C HIS A 100 -7.82 -44.16 -2.13
N GLY A 101 -8.86 -44.89 -2.58
CA GLY A 101 -10.24 -44.41 -2.50
C GLY A 101 -10.98 -44.87 -1.25
N PHE A 102 -12.22 -44.38 -1.08
CA PHE A 102 -13.10 -44.81 0.02
C PHE A 102 -13.29 -46.33 0.07
N CYS A 103 -12.99 -46.93 1.23
CA CYS A 103 -13.30 -48.35 1.48
C CYS A 103 -14.73 -48.56 2.00
N TRP A 104 -15.41 -47.48 2.40
CA TRP A 104 -16.68 -47.46 3.14
C TRP A 104 -16.64 -48.28 4.44
N CYS A 105 -15.44 -48.38 5.03
CA CYS A 105 -15.10 -49.29 6.11
C CYS A 105 -14.72 -48.54 7.40
N LYS A 106 -14.54 -49.29 8.51
CA LYS A 106 -14.09 -48.75 9.80
C LYS A 106 -12.81 -49.45 10.27
N SER A 107 -12.07 -50.03 9.32
CA SER A 107 -10.90 -50.87 9.58
C SER A 107 -9.68 -50.06 10.00
N TYR A 108 -9.57 -48.82 9.51
CA TYR A 108 -8.54 -47.87 9.89
C TYR A 108 -8.95 -47.15 11.17
N SER A 109 -8.62 -47.78 12.29
CA SER A 109 -9.08 -47.35 13.60
C SER A 109 -8.00 -47.52 14.66
N GLY A 110 -8.14 -46.78 15.75
CA GLY A 110 -7.32 -46.94 16.94
C GLY A 110 -8.05 -46.44 18.18
N SER A 111 -7.36 -46.45 19.31
CA SER A 111 -7.96 -46.16 20.61
C SER A 111 -7.11 -45.23 21.45
N ILE A 112 -7.77 -44.43 22.27
CA ILE A 112 -7.14 -43.50 23.22
C ILE A 112 -7.93 -43.48 24.53
N ASN A 113 -7.24 -43.36 25.66
CA ASN A 113 -7.90 -43.12 26.94
C ASN A 113 -8.17 -41.63 27.10
N LEU A 114 -9.44 -41.27 27.33
CA LEU A 114 -9.86 -39.89 27.54
C LEU A 114 -10.37 -39.68 28.96
N THR A 115 -10.04 -38.53 29.54
CA THR A 115 -10.55 -38.08 30.83
C THR A 115 -11.88 -37.36 30.68
N HIS A 116 -12.51 -36.96 31.77
CA HIS A 116 -13.74 -36.19 31.72
C HIS A 116 -13.42 -34.73 31.39
N GLY A 117 -14.06 -34.18 30.36
CA GLY A 117 -13.82 -32.79 29.95
C GLY A 117 -13.89 -32.57 28.44
N TRP A 118 -13.40 -31.40 28.02
CA TRP A 118 -13.28 -31.08 26.60
C TRP A 118 -11.99 -31.67 26.03
N HIS A 119 -12.13 -32.40 24.93
CA HIS A 119 -11.02 -32.96 24.16
C HIS A 119 -11.09 -32.43 22.73
N ARG A 120 -9.93 -32.14 22.15
CA ARG A 120 -9.83 -31.64 20.78
C ARG A 120 -9.71 -32.78 19.80
N ILE A 121 -10.40 -32.63 18.67
CA ILE A 121 -10.24 -33.48 17.51
C ILE A 121 -9.77 -32.62 16.33
N ILE A 122 -8.72 -33.07 15.67
CA ILE A 122 -8.24 -32.54 14.40
C ILE A 122 -8.27 -33.67 13.39
N VAL A 123 -8.94 -33.43 12.27
CA VAL A 123 -8.93 -34.33 11.12
C VAL A 123 -8.19 -33.65 10.00
N ARG A 124 -7.22 -34.34 9.43
CA ARG A 124 -6.45 -33.83 8.30
C ARG A 124 -6.55 -34.81 7.14
N LEU A 125 -6.69 -34.27 5.93
CA LEU A 125 -6.71 -35.04 4.69
C LEU A 125 -5.79 -34.38 3.66
N ARG A 126 -5.16 -35.21 2.84
CA ARG A 126 -4.50 -34.82 1.59
C ARG A 126 -5.23 -35.48 0.42
N GLU A 127 -5.59 -34.66 -0.56
CA GLU A 127 -6.13 -35.08 -1.85
C GLU A 127 -5.09 -34.90 -2.94
N ASN A 128 -4.91 -35.93 -3.78
CA ASN A 128 -4.02 -35.85 -4.93
C ASN A 128 -4.75 -35.58 -6.24
N HIS A 129 -5.80 -36.33 -6.56
CA HIS A 129 -6.65 -36.19 -7.74
C HIS A 129 -7.76 -37.24 -7.73
N GLY A 130 -8.97 -36.89 -8.16
CA GLY A 130 -10.06 -37.85 -8.33
C GLY A 130 -11.30 -37.48 -7.53
N ASP A 131 -11.87 -38.44 -6.81
CA ASP A 131 -12.89 -38.17 -5.80
C ASP A 131 -12.16 -37.74 -4.51
N ASP A 132 -12.79 -36.92 -3.67
CA ASP A 132 -12.20 -36.50 -2.39
C ASP A 132 -13.12 -36.83 -1.21
N GLY A 133 -12.62 -36.67 0.01
CA GLY A 133 -13.44 -36.52 1.22
C GLY A 133 -13.00 -37.35 2.41
N VAL A 134 -13.60 -37.08 3.57
CA VAL A 134 -13.26 -37.76 4.83
C VAL A 134 -14.48 -38.01 5.70
N LEU A 135 -14.44 -39.15 6.38
CA LEU A 135 -15.47 -39.70 7.23
C LEU A 135 -14.89 -40.15 8.57
N VAL A 136 -15.48 -39.73 9.69
CA VAL A 136 -15.01 -40.17 11.03
C VAL A 136 -16.13 -40.80 11.86
N TRP A 137 -15.79 -41.92 12.51
CA TRP A 137 -16.64 -42.61 13.48
C TRP A 137 -15.94 -42.73 14.83
N TYR A 138 -16.74 -42.95 15.87
CA TYR A 138 -16.24 -43.22 17.21
C TYR A 138 -17.02 -44.32 17.94
N LYS A 139 -16.42 -44.85 19.01
CA LYS A 139 -17.05 -45.69 20.04
C LYS A 139 -16.68 -45.17 21.42
N LYS A 140 -17.68 -45.08 22.30
CA LYS A 140 -17.46 -44.84 23.74
C LYS A 140 -16.99 -46.10 24.45
N PRO A 141 -16.45 -46.01 25.68
CA PRO A 141 -16.11 -47.19 26.46
C PRO A 141 -17.34 -48.11 26.64
N GLY A 142 -17.25 -49.33 26.12
CA GLY A 142 -18.32 -50.33 26.15
C GLY A 142 -19.30 -50.32 24.97
N ASP A 143 -19.18 -49.39 24.01
CA ASP A 143 -20.02 -49.37 22.81
C ASP A 143 -19.68 -50.56 21.87
N ALA A 144 -20.69 -51.35 21.50
CA ALA A 144 -20.52 -52.45 20.54
C ALA A 144 -20.45 -51.95 19.07
N SER A 145 -21.11 -50.83 18.75
CA SER A 145 -21.31 -50.33 17.39
C SER A 145 -20.70 -48.94 17.19
N TRP A 146 -20.14 -48.71 16.00
CA TRP A 146 -19.60 -47.40 15.59
C TRP A 146 -20.73 -46.40 15.36
N LYS A 147 -20.51 -45.14 15.76
CA LYS A 147 -21.41 -44.01 15.48
C LYS A 147 -20.65 -42.94 14.71
N ARG A 148 -21.34 -42.22 13.82
CA ARG A 148 -20.78 -41.03 13.14
C ARG A 148 -20.42 -39.96 14.17
N PHE A 149 -19.24 -39.36 14.04
CA PHE A 149 -18.87 -38.24 14.89
C PHE A 149 -19.66 -37.00 14.47
N SER A 150 -20.67 -36.63 15.26
CA SER A 150 -21.62 -35.58 14.87
C SER A 150 -22.19 -34.85 16.07
N ALA A 151 -22.73 -33.66 15.79
CA ALA A 151 -23.45 -32.84 16.74
C ALA A 151 -24.76 -33.48 17.24
N SER A 152 -25.28 -34.52 16.56
CA SER A 152 -26.46 -35.26 16.98
C SER A 152 -26.13 -36.38 17.98
N THR A 153 -24.88 -36.84 18.04
CA THR A 153 -24.45 -37.93 18.93
C THR A 153 -23.49 -37.48 20.03
N LEU A 154 -22.84 -36.33 19.87
CA LEU A 154 -21.90 -35.73 20.83
C LEU A 154 -22.18 -34.25 21.06
N THR A 155 -21.84 -33.77 22.26
CA THR A 155 -21.74 -32.35 22.54
C THR A 155 -20.42 -31.83 21.99
N ILE A 156 -20.49 -31.05 20.91
CA ILE A 156 -19.31 -30.52 20.20
C ILE A 156 -19.36 -29.00 20.03
N ARG A 157 -18.19 -28.38 19.88
CA ARG A 157 -18.03 -26.96 19.51
C ARG A 157 -16.84 -26.77 18.56
N ALA A 158 -16.92 -25.77 17.70
CA ALA A 158 -15.83 -25.39 16.81
C ALA A 158 -14.99 -24.26 17.46
N PRO A 159 -13.71 -24.12 17.11
CA PRO A 159 -12.94 -22.95 17.47
C PRO A 159 -13.55 -21.66 16.90
N SER A 160 -13.37 -20.53 17.58
CA SER A 160 -13.90 -19.23 17.15
C SER A 160 -12.99 -18.58 16.10
N ILE A 161 -13.55 -18.24 14.93
CA ILE A 161 -12.84 -17.54 13.85
C ILE A 161 -13.35 -16.09 13.77
N ASP A 162 -12.70 -15.18 14.49
CA ASP A 162 -12.96 -13.74 14.40
C ASP A 162 -12.24 -13.08 13.21
N ASN A 163 -11.17 -13.69 12.72
CA ASN A 163 -10.36 -13.23 11.60
C ASN A 163 -9.83 -14.41 10.79
N THR A 164 -10.06 -14.40 9.48
CA THR A 164 -9.64 -15.46 8.54
C THR A 164 -8.12 -15.60 8.45
N CYS A 165 -7.34 -14.57 8.80
CA CYS A 165 -5.88 -14.68 8.88
C CYS A 165 -5.40 -15.73 9.89
N ARG A 166 -6.22 -16.07 10.91
CA ARG A 166 -5.86 -17.12 11.88
C ARG A 166 -5.77 -18.51 11.25
N LEU A 167 -6.56 -18.73 10.19
CA LEU A 167 -6.54 -19.95 9.38
C LEU A 167 -5.32 -20.03 8.47
N LYS A 168 -4.61 -18.91 8.25
CA LYS A 168 -3.44 -18.80 7.37
C LYS A 168 -2.13 -18.90 8.15
N SER A 169 -2.05 -19.81 9.11
CA SER A 169 -0.83 -20.02 9.92
C SER A 169 -0.48 -21.50 10.08
N LYS A 170 0.82 -21.80 10.17
CA LYS A 170 1.30 -23.17 10.41
C LYS A 170 0.87 -23.67 11.80
N ASP A 171 0.82 -22.78 12.80
CA ASP A 171 0.38 -23.12 14.14
C ASP A 171 -1.07 -23.61 14.17
N PHE A 172 -1.96 -23.01 13.37
CA PHE A 172 -3.34 -23.47 13.26
C PHE A 172 -3.44 -24.86 12.62
N ILE A 173 -2.68 -25.14 11.55
CA ILE A 173 -2.63 -26.47 10.92
C ILE A 173 -2.18 -27.56 11.93
N LEU A 174 -1.23 -27.22 12.79
CA LEU A 174 -0.69 -28.14 13.80
C LEU A 174 -1.64 -28.31 15.00
N SER A 175 -2.21 -27.23 15.52
CA SER A 175 -2.90 -27.25 16.83
C SER A 175 -4.43 -27.20 16.76
N GLY A 176 -4.99 -26.86 15.60
CA GLY A 176 -6.41 -26.51 15.45
C GLY A 176 -6.82 -25.25 16.22
N GLU A 177 -5.90 -24.57 16.90
CA GLU A 177 -6.17 -23.35 17.66
C GLU A 177 -5.91 -22.11 16.79
N PRO A 178 -6.90 -21.24 16.59
CA PRO A 178 -6.70 -19.98 15.87
C PRO A 178 -5.82 -19.05 16.71
N ALA A 179 -4.51 -19.04 16.45
CA ALA A 179 -3.51 -18.29 17.22
C ALA A 179 -3.93 -16.83 17.48
N SER A 180 -3.56 -16.27 18.64
CA SER A 180 -3.90 -14.91 19.11
C SER A 180 -3.18 -13.78 18.35
N GLY A 181 -2.89 -13.96 17.06
CA GLY A 181 -2.30 -12.93 16.19
C GLY A 181 -0.78 -12.99 16.00
N GLY A 182 -0.12 -14.12 16.29
CA GLY A 182 1.35 -14.27 16.22
C GLY A 182 1.90 -15.26 15.19
N GLY A 183 1.06 -15.96 14.43
CA GLY A 183 1.52 -17.04 13.54
C GLY A 183 2.37 -16.55 12.37
N VAL A 184 3.44 -17.29 12.03
CA VAL A 184 4.27 -17.02 10.86
C VAL A 184 3.50 -17.39 9.58
N ILE A 185 3.09 -16.37 8.81
CA ILE A 185 2.60 -16.56 7.43
C ILE A 185 3.83 -16.82 6.55
N SER A 186 4.03 -18.07 6.12
CA SER A 186 5.22 -18.46 5.32
C SER A 186 5.11 -18.15 3.81
N CYS A 187 4.10 -17.38 3.42
CA CYS A 187 3.84 -17.12 2.01
C CYS A 187 4.87 -16.20 1.38
N LYS A 188 5.33 -16.63 0.21
CA LYS A 188 6.10 -15.79 -0.71
C LYS A 188 5.17 -14.72 -1.28
N ARG A 189 5.74 -13.54 -1.56
CA ARG A 189 5.04 -12.42 -2.19
C ARG A 189 5.97 -11.58 -3.03
N HIS A 190 5.37 -10.84 -3.95
CA HIS A 190 6.10 -9.84 -4.73
C HIS A 190 6.18 -8.56 -3.90
N LEU A 191 7.38 -7.99 -3.82
CA LEU A 191 7.62 -6.69 -3.21
C LEU A 191 7.83 -5.68 -4.33
N PHE A 192 7.14 -4.54 -4.21
CA PHE A 192 7.29 -3.41 -5.12
C PHE A 192 7.78 -2.23 -4.31
N CYS A 193 8.73 -1.48 -4.87
CA CYS A 193 9.13 -0.21 -4.29
C CYS A 193 9.50 0.81 -5.34
N ILE A 194 9.14 2.07 -5.10
CA ILE A 194 9.49 3.20 -5.95
C ILE A 194 10.63 3.96 -5.30
N THR A 195 11.75 4.07 -6.00
CA THR A 195 12.92 4.84 -5.54
C THR A 195 13.71 5.40 -6.73
N SER A 196 14.65 6.31 -6.46
CA SER A 196 15.65 6.77 -7.42
C SER A 196 17.02 6.19 -7.04
N LEU A 197 17.85 5.88 -8.04
CA LEU A 197 19.19 5.31 -7.83
C LEU A 197 20.32 6.34 -8.01
N GLY A 198 19.96 7.61 -8.25
CA GLY A 198 20.91 8.69 -8.42
C GLY A 198 20.22 10.05 -8.42
N ASP A 199 21.01 11.10 -8.20
CA ASP A 199 20.51 12.48 -8.19
C ASP A 199 19.95 12.85 -9.56
N GLY A 200 18.76 13.47 -9.57
CA GLY A 200 18.03 13.87 -10.76
C GLY A 200 17.54 12.72 -11.66
N GLN A 201 17.74 11.45 -11.28
CA GLN A 201 17.27 10.30 -12.05
C GLN A 201 15.75 10.11 -11.88
N PRO A 202 15.03 9.66 -12.94
CA PRO A 202 13.63 9.29 -12.81
C PRO A 202 13.45 8.16 -11.78
N HIS A 203 12.34 8.22 -11.04
CA HIS A 203 11.96 7.15 -10.14
C HIS A 203 11.62 5.88 -10.92
N ARG A 204 12.02 4.75 -10.37
CA ARG A 204 11.77 3.42 -10.94
C ARG A 204 11.07 2.53 -9.92
N ILE A 205 10.11 1.74 -10.40
CA ILE A 205 9.52 0.64 -9.64
C ILE A 205 10.52 -0.51 -9.69
N ARG A 206 11.06 -0.89 -8.55
CA ARG A 206 11.88 -2.08 -8.36
C ARG A 206 10.97 -3.21 -7.88
N VAL A 207 11.13 -4.40 -8.44
CA VAL A 207 10.31 -5.57 -8.12
C VAL A 207 11.17 -6.71 -7.61
N LEU A 208 10.84 -7.27 -6.44
CA LEU A 208 11.40 -8.53 -5.95
C LEU A 208 10.29 -9.57 -5.95
N LEU A 209 10.42 -10.63 -6.75
CA LEU A 209 9.40 -11.66 -6.85
C LEU A 209 9.56 -12.71 -5.75
N ASN A 210 8.48 -13.34 -5.29
CA ASN A 210 8.55 -14.57 -4.50
C ASN A 210 9.42 -14.48 -3.21
N ARG A 211 9.39 -13.35 -2.50
CA ARG A 211 10.13 -13.14 -1.24
C ARG A 211 9.31 -13.53 -0.02
N THR A 212 9.96 -14.10 0.98
CA THR A 212 9.36 -14.32 2.32
C THR A 212 9.37 -13.03 3.15
N ASN A 213 10.31 -12.12 2.87
CA ASN A 213 10.48 -10.83 3.55
C ASN A 213 9.26 -9.92 3.41
N ARG A 214 9.02 -9.10 4.43
CA ARG A 214 7.99 -8.07 4.45
C ARG A 214 8.47 -6.80 3.76
N VAL A 215 7.54 -6.08 3.14
CA VAL A 215 7.86 -4.84 2.40
C VAL A 215 8.57 -3.80 3.27
N TRP A 216 8.26 -3.72 4.56
CA TRP A 216 8.94 -2.81 5.49
C TRP A 216 10.40 -3.19 5.77
N GLU A 217 10.80 -4.46 5.61
CA GLU A 217 12.21 -4.87 5.65
C GLU A 217 13.00 -4.28 4.47
N TRP A 218 12.31 -3.81 3.43
CA TRP A 218 12.91 -3.24 2.22
C TRP A 218 12.71 -1.73 2.12
N ALA A 219 11.46 -1.28 2.19
CA ALA A 219 11.03 0.09 1.91
C ALA A 219 10.96 1.00 3.14
N SER A 220 10.96 0.43 4.35
CA SER A 220 10.82 1.18 5.60
C SER A 220 12.02 0.97 6.51
N LYS A 221 13.22 1.11 5.93
CA LYS A 221 14.50 0.96 6.63
C LYS A 221 15.36 2.22 6.52
N GLU A 222 16.38 2.29 7.36
CA GLU A 222 17.22 3.48 7.49
C GLU A 222 17.99 3.85 6.20
N ARG A 223 18.68 2.89 5.56
CA ARG A 223 19.60 3.22 4.45
C ARG A 223 20.01 2.04 3.56
N PRO A 224 20.11 2.27 2.24
CA PRO A 224 19.10 2.97 1.43
C PRO A 224 17.82 2.14 1.38
N VAL A 225 16.66 2.80 1.35
CA VAL A 225 15.40 2.08 1.12
C VAL A 225 15.42 1.42 -0.26
N CYS A 226 14.83 0.23 -0.33
CA CYS A 226 14.61 -0.47 -1.59
C CYS A 226 15.89 -0.79 -2.35
N ASP A 227 16.94 -1.15 -1.61
CA ASP A 227 18.26 -1.52 -2.11
C ASP A 227 18.33 -2.99 -2.51
N ASN A 228 19.54 -3.56 -2.59
CA ASN A 228 19.72 -4.98 -2.95
C ASN A 228 19.89 -5.90 -1.73
N SER A 229 19.59 -5.43 -0.51
CA SER A 229 19.78 -6.22 0.73
C SER A 229 18.88 -7.45 0.81
N LEU A 230 17.74 -7.45 0.11
CA LEU A 230 16.82 -8.60 -0.02
C LEU A 230 16.98 -9.32 -1.37
N GLY A 231 18.14 -9.16 -2.00
CA GLY A 231 18.46 -9.62 -3.34
C GLY A 231 18.39 -8.50 -4.38
N THR A 232 18.95 -8.77 -5.55
CA THR A 232 18.80 -7.91 -6.74
C THR A 232 17.33 -7.94 -7.17
N PRO A 233 16.70 -6.80 -7.50
CA PRO A 233 15.37 -6.78 -8.11
C PRO A 233 15.33 -7.66 -9.35
N ASP A 234 14.28 -8.46 -9.43
CA ASP A 234 13.99 -9.30 -10.57
C ASP A 234 13.62 -8.43 -11.79
N GLU A 235 12.96 -7.29 -11.56
CA GLU A 235 12.55 -6.34 -12.61
C GLU A 235 12.66 -4.88 -12.14
N GLU A 236 12.87 -3.97 -13.11
CA GLU A 236 12.82 -2.52 -12.88
C GLU A 236 12.02 -1.82 -13.99
N TYR A 237 11.01 -1.03 -13.60
CA TYR A 237 10.12 -0.35 -14.53
C TYR A 237 10.10 1.17 -14.30
N PHE A 238 9.88 1.92 -15.39
CA PHE A 238 9.53 3.33 -15.31
C PHE A 238 8.03 3.51 -15.51
N VAL A 239 7.39 4.30 -14.65
CA VAL A 239 6.00 4.70 -14.85
C VAL A 239 5.97 5.88 -15.80
N ARG A 240 5.22 5.74 -16.89
CA ARG A 240 4.89 6.84 -17.79
C ARG A 240 3.38 6.96 -17.83
N VAL A 241 2.88 8.15 -17.49
CA VAL A 241 1.45 8.43 -17.56
C VAL A 241 1.20 9.21 -18.84
N LYS A 242 0.32 8.70 -19.69
CA LYS A 242 -0.20 9.42 -20.85
C LYS A 242 -1.54 10.02 -20.43
N VAL A 243 -1.68 11.33 -20.58
CA VAL A 243 -2.87 12.10 -20.18
C VAL A 243 -3.33 12.96 -21.34
N CYS A 244 -4.63 13.21 -21.44
CA CYS A 244 -5.24 14.02 -22.48
C CYS A 244 -4.89 13.55 -23.90
N ASP A 245 -5.05 12.25 -24.13
CA ASP A 245 -4.80 11.62 -25.42
C ASP A 245 -6.12 11.29 -26.13
N PRO A 246 -6.48 12.00 -27.22
CA PRO A 246 -7.71 11.75 -27.96
C PRO A 246 -7.87 10.33 -28.49
N SER A 247 -6.77 9.59 -28.67
CA SER A 247 -6.82 8.21 -29.20
C SER A 247 -7.23 7.17 -28.15
N VAL A 248 -7.06 7.49 -26.86
CA VAL A 248 -7.50 6.65 -25.74
C VAL A 248 -8.84 7.16 -25.19
N GLY A 249 -9.06 8.48 -25.27
CA GLY A 249 -10.19 9.17 -24.66
C GLY A 249 -9.67 10.37 -23.86
N LEU A 250 -10.44 11.45 -23.85
CA LEU A 250 -10.10 12.66 -23.11
C LEU A 250 -10.75 12.65 -21.73
N GLU A 251 -9.95 12.91 -20.71
CA GLU A 251 -10.39 13.16 -19.35
C GLU A 251 -11.16 14.50 -19.25
N GLU A 252 -12.02 14.64 -18.24
CA GLU A 252 -12.90 15.82 -18.08
C GLU A 252 -12.15 17.15 -17.95
N ASP A 253 -10.92 17.10 -17.42
CA ASP A 253 -10.05 18.24 -17.16
C ASP A 253 -9.03 18.50 -18.29
N CYS A 254 -9.20 17.87 -19.45
CA CYS A 254 -8.40 18.13 -20.63
C CYS A 254 -8.87 19.36 -21.41
N LYS A 255 -7.96 20.30 -21.64
CA LYS A 255 -8.19 21.49 -22.47
C LYS A 255 -7.44 21.38 -23.79
N GLN A 256 -8.13 21.65 -24.89
CA GLN A 256 -7.48 21.88 -26.18
C GLN A 256 -6.98 23.33 -26.26
N TYR A 257 -5.72 23.49 -26.67
CA TYR A 257 -5.12 24.80 -26.97
C TYR A 257 -5.18 25.08 -28.48
N PRO A 258 -5.09 26.35 -28.93
CA PRO A 258 -5.30 26.74 -30.33
C PRO A 258 -4.42 26.00 -31.36
N ALA A 259 -3.19 25.60 -31.00
CA ALA A 259 -2.32 24.77 -31.83
C ALA A 259 -2.77 23.30 -31.95
N GLY A 260 -3.92 22.93 -31.38
CA GLY A 260 -4.52 21.59 -31.45
C GLY A 260 -4.10 20.63 -30.34
N ASN A 261 -3.11 21.00 -29.51
CA ASN A 261 -2.63 20.17 -28.40
C ASN A 261 -3.64 20.12 -27.25
N TYR A 262 -3.85 18.92 -26.70
CA TYR A 262 -4.56 18.74 -25.44
C TYR A 262 -3.58 18.69 -24.27
N LYS A 263 -3.93 19.36 -23.16
CA LYS A 263 -3.16 19.32 -21.91
C LYS A 263 -4.11 19.20 -20.70
N PRO A 264 -3.67 18.51 -19.63
CA PRO A 264 -4.43 18.48 -18.40
C PRO A 264 -4.45 19.86 -17.77
N THR A 265 -5.59 20.23 -17.17
CA THR A 265 -5.76 21.52 -16.51
C THR A 265 -6.14 21.32 -15.05
N GLY A 266 -5.47 22.06 -14.17
CA GLY A 266 -5.77 22.08 -12.74
C GLY A 266 -6.18 23.47 -12.27
N LEU A 267 -6.08 23.69 -10.96
CA LEU A 267 -6.44 24.96 -10.31
C LEU A 267 -5.75 26.18 -10.94
N LEU A 268 -4.46 26.06 -11.26
CA LEU A 268 -3.69 27.16 -11.86
C LEU A 268 -4.18 27.52 -13.26
N GLN A 269 -4.43 26.52 -14.11
CA GLN A 269 -4.93 26.74 -15.48
C GLN A 269 -6.36 27.27 -15.46
N LYS A 270 -7.23 26.61 -14.68
CA LYS A 270 -8.67 26.92 -14.57
C LYS A 270 -8.94 28.35 -14.14
N TYR A 271 -8.17 28.87 -13.18
CA TYR A 271 -8.41 30.20 -12.62
C TYR A 271 -7.38 31.24 -13.04
N GLY A 272 -6.16 30.84 -13.41
CA GLY A 272 -5.02 31.73 -13.65
C GLY A 272 -4.72 32.08 -15.10
N GLU A 273 -5.16 31.29 -16.10
CA GLU A 273 -4.98 31.66 -17.51
C GLU A 273 -6.04 32.67 -17.99
N GLY A 274 -7.27 32.52 -17.51
CA GLY A 274 -8.39 33.39 -17.84
C GLY A 274 -9.01 33.18 -19.23
N LYS A 275 -9.89 34.11 -19.64
CA LYS A 275 -10.74 33.99 -20.85
C LYS A 275 -10.27 34.83 -22.04
N GLY A 276 -9.02 35.28 -22.06
CA GLY A 276 -8.39 35.94 -23.21
C GLY A 276 -8.57 37.46 -23.33
N GLY A 277 -9.56 38.07 -22.65
CA GLY A 277 -9.73 39.53 -22.60
C GLY A 277 -8.62 40.24 -21.81
N LYS A 278 -8.25 41.45 -22.23
CA LYS A 278 -7.27 42.31 -21.53
C LYS A 278 -7.95 43.51 -20.88
N PHE A 279 -7.54 43.83 -19.67
CA PHE A 279 -8.12 44.90 -18.86
C PHE A 279 -7.04 45.64 -18.05
N CYS A 280 -7.31 46.90 -17.77
CA CYS A 280 -6.53 47.69 -16.83
C CYS A 280 -6.71 47.12 -15.43
N SER A 281 -5.60 46.75 -14.79
CA SER A 281 -5.58 45.88 -13.61
C SER A 281 -6.27 46.45 -12.37
N LYS A 282 -6.46 47.78 -12.27
CA LYS A 282 -7.22 48.42 -11.16
C LYS A 282 -8.67 48.72 -11.52
N SER A 283 -8.89 49.35 -12.67
CA SER A 283 -10.23 49.84 -13.04
C SER A 283 -11.10 48.80 -13.74
N LEU A 284 -10.50 47.68 -14.18
CA LEU A 284 -11.15 46.63 -14.95
C LEU A 284 -11.78 47.16 -16.26
N LYS A 285 -11.24 48.25 -16.80
CA LYS A 285 -11.57 48.78 -18.12
C LYS A 285 -10.87 47.95 -19.20
N PRO A 286 -11.55 47.57 -20.30
CA PRO A 286 -10.89 46.91 -21.43
C PRO A 286 -9.70 47.71 -21.97
N CYS A 287 -8.63 47.01 -22.34
CA CYS A 287 -7.42 47.63 -22.88
C CYS A 287 -6.77 46.73 -23.95
N SER A 288 -6.00 47.33 -24.86
CA SER A 288 -5.14 46.62 -25.82
C SER A 288 -3.68 46.66 -25.39
N ASN A 289 -3.25 47.80 -24.84
CA ASN A 289 -1.91 48.07 -24.33
C ASN A 289 -1.97 48.99 -23.08
N ASP A 290 -0.82 49.21 -22.43
CA ASP A 290 -0.75 49.99 -21.18
C ASP A 290 -1.19 51.46 -21.35
N GLY A 291 -1.10 52.04 -22.55
CA GLY A 291 -1.53 53.41 -22.83
C GLY A 291 -3.06 53.61 -22.78
N ASP A 292 -3.83 52.53 -22.88
CA ASP A 292 -5.29 52.57 -22.73
C ASP A 292 -5.72 52.71 -21.25
N CYS A 293 -4.78 52.48 -20.33
CA CYS A 293 -4.94 52.59 -18.90
C CYS A 293 -4.44 53.96 -18.43
N GLY A 294 -5.32 54.75 -17.82
CA GLY A 294 -4.92 56.02 -17.22
C GLY A 294 -3.93 55.83 -16.08
N VAL A 295 -3.36 56.94 -15.60
CA VAL A 295 -2.32 56.95 -14.53
C VAL A 295 -2.74 56.18 -13.26
N ASN A 296 -4.04 56.09 -12.98
CA ASN A 296 -4.59 55.42 -11.81
C ASN A 296 -5.25 54.05 -12.12
N ASP A 297 -5.28 53.63 -13.38
CA ASP A 297 -6.01 52.43 -13.83
C ASP A 297 -5.17 51.14 -13.74
N GLY A 298 -3.90 51.25 -13.36
CA GLY A 298 -2.96 50.13 -13.30
C GLY A 298 -2.33 49.83 -14.66
N VAL A 299 -2.12 48.56 -14.96
CA VAL A 299 -1.45 48.07 -16.19
C VAL A 299 -2.38 47.17 -16.99
N CYS A 300 -2.17 47.09 -18.31
CA CYS A 300 -3.01 46.29 -19.19
C CYS A 300 -2.60 44.82 -19.14
N ILE A 301 -3.45 43.97 -18.56
CA ILE A 301 -3.15 42.56 -18.32
C ILE A 301 -4.25 41.65 -18.86
N LYS A 302 -3.90 40.42 -19.21
CA LYS A 302 -4.91 39.38 -19.45
C LYS A 302 -5.68 39.13 -18.15
N GLN A 303 -7.01 39.18 -18.25
CA GLN A 303 -7.90 38.90 -17.13
C GLN A 303 -7.84 37.42 -16.78
N ALA A 304 -7.73 37.14 -15.50
CA ALA A 304 -7.87 35.81 -14.92
C ALA A 304 -8.97 35.84 -13.84
N SER A 305 -9.51 34.68 -13.49
CA SER A 305 -10.51 34.58 -12.41
C SER A 305 -9.85 34.75 -11.05
N LEU A 306 -8.63 34.25 -10.89
CA LEU A 306 -7.78 34.44 -9.71
C LEU A 306 -6.34 34.75 -10.16
N TYR A 307 -5.66 35.58 -9.38
CA TYR A 307 -4.25 35.89 -9.52
C TYR A 307 -3.48 35.17 -8.41
N PHE A 308 -2.36 34.55 -8.76
CA PHE A 308 -1.61 33.68 -7.86
C PHE A 308 -0.25 34.29 -7.56
N GLY A 309 0.20 34.12 -6.32
CA GLY A 309 1.59 34.26 -5.92
C GLY A 309 2.07 32.96 -5.28
N LEU A 310 3.37 32.86 -5.08
CA LEU A 310 3.98 31.71 -4.41
C LEU A 310 5.08 32.19 -3.47
N ILE A 311 5.03 31.74 -2.23
CA ILE A 311 6.13 31.78 -1.26
C ILE A 311 6.45 30.33 -0.90
N THR A 312 7.74 30.02 -0.80
CA THR A 312 8.21 28.73 -0.30
C THR A 312 9.32 28.95 0.71
N GLY A 313 9.71 27.90 1.44
CA GLY A 313 10.99 27.87 2.13
C GLY A 313 12.15 27.96 1.15
N SER A 314 13.36 27.94 1.67
CA SER A 314 14.58 27.89 0.86
C SER A 314 15.58 26.90 1.42
N TYR A 315 16.51 26.44 0.58
CA TYR A 315 17.55 25.52 1.04
C TYR A 315 18.65 26.26 1.80
N THR A 316 18.84 27.56 1.55
CA THR A 316 19.86 28.38 2.24
C THR A 316 19.36 28.95 3.55
N LYS A 317 18.08 29.33 3.60
CA LYS A 317 17.35 29.66 4.81
C LYS A 317 16.33 28.55 5.07
N ASN A 318 16.82 27.40 5.52
CA ASN A 318 16.04 26.18 5.75
C ASN A 318 15.39 26.14 7.14
N LEU A 319 15.95 26.87 8.10
CA LEU A 319 15.42 26.97 9.46
C LEU A 319 14.59 28.25 9.69
N SER A 320 14.75 29.25 8.83
CA SER A 320 13.97 30.49 8.89
C SER A 320 13.43 30.89 7.52
N GLY A 321 12.34 31.66 7.54
CA GLY A 321 11.93 32.46 6.41
C GLY A 321 10.95 31.83 5.40
N GLY A 322 10.56 32.70 4.48
CA GLY A 322 9.80 32.39 3.28
C GLY A 322 10.27 33.29 2.14
N VAL A 323 10.60 32.69 1.00
CA VAL A 323 11.11 33.40 -0.17
C VAL A 323 9.99 33.51 -1.20
N LEU A 324 9.75 34.73 -1.67
CA LEU A 324 8.85 35.00 -2.78
C LEU A 324 9.39 34.32 -4.04
N ARG A 325 8.56 33.47 -4.66
CA ARG A 325 8.85 32.72 -5.89
C ARG A 325 8.05 33.21 -7.07
N LYS A 326 6.88 33.81 -6.80
CA LYS A 326 6.02 34.47 -7.79
C LYS A 326 5.27 35.63 -7.15
N ARG A 327 5.37 36.82 -7.74
CA ARG A 327 4.52 37.98 -7.42
C ARG A 327 3.07 37.71 -7.81
N ILE A 328 2.09 38.33 -7.13
CA ILE A 328 0.67 38.19 -7.52
C ILE A 328 0.49 38.52 -9.00
N TRP A 329 0.17 37.53 -9.82
CA TRP A 329 0.01 37.66 -11.27
C TRP A 329 -0.87 36.54 -11.85
N ASN A 330 -1.23 36.66 -13.13
CA ASN A 330 -1.88 35.57 -13.86
C ASN A 330 -0.81 34.55 -14.33
N LEU A 331 -1.25 33.44 -14.93
CA LEU A 331 -0.37 32.35 -15.36
C LEU A 331 0.01 32.41 -16.85
N ASN A 332 -0.42 33.46 -17.57
CA ASN A 332 -0.14 33.59 -19.01
C ASN A 332 1.35 33.83 -19.32
N ASP A 333 2.15 34.25 -18.33
CA ASP A 333 3.60 34.38 -18.45
C ASP A 333 4.34 33.06 -18.20
N GLU A 334 3.66 32.02 -17.71
CA GLU A 334 4.23 30.69 -17.45
C GLU A 334 3.73 29.60 -18.41
N ILE A 335 2.62 29.84 -19.10
CA ILE A 335 2.01 28.92 -20.05
C ILE A 335 1.98 29.57 -21.44
N ASP A 336 2.38 28.82 -22.46
CA ASP A 336 2.20 29.22 -23.83
C ASP A 336 0.72 29.10 -24.21
N SER A 337 0.08 30.22 -24.57
CA SER A 337 -1.36 30.25 -24.80
C SER A 337 -1.80 29.57 -26.11
N ASP A 338 -0.87 29.27 -27.01
CA ASP A 338 -1.13 28.60 -28.28
C ASP A 338 -1.00 27.07 -28.14
N THR A 339 -0.01 26.61 -27.38
CA THR A 339 0.34 25.18 -27.27
C THR A 339 -0.02 24.54 -25.94
N GLY A 340 -0.25 25.33 -24.88
CA GLY A 340 -0.44 24.86 -23.51
C GLY A 340 0.82 24.32 -22.85
N ILE A 341 1.99 24.48 -23.47
CA ILE A 341 3.26 24.02 -22.94
C ILE A 341 3.78 25.04 -21.92
N PHE A 342 4.36 24.54 -20.82
CA PHE A 342 4.99 25.40 -19.82
C PHE A 342 6.25 26.07 -20.38
N LYS A 343 6.35 27.38 -20.17
CA LYS A 343 7.51 28.18 -20.56
C LYS A 343 8.69 27.85 -19.66
N THR A 344 9.87 27.73 -20.25
CA THR A 344 11.13 27.45 -19.55
C THR A 344 11.84 28.71 -19.07
N THR A 345 11.58 29.85 -19.73
CA THR A 345 12.04 31.17 -19.32
C THR A 345 11.21 31.67 -18.13
N ILE A 346 11.88 32.25 -17.13
CA ILE A 346 11.23 32.81 -15.95
C ILE A 346 11.10 34.32 -16.14
N ALA A 347 9.88 34.83 -16.03
CA ALA A 347 9.63 36.27 -16.08
C ALA A 347 10.18 36.99 -14.84
N ASP A 348 10.36 38.30 -14.91
CA ASP A 348 10.76 39.17 -13.78
C ASP A 348 9.81 39.08 -12.57
N LYS A 349 8.57 38.63 -12.79
CA LYS A 349 7.58 38.38 -11.74
C LYS A 349 7.79 37.05 -11.00
N GLY A 350 8.70 36.20 -11.45
CA GLY A 350 8.91 34.84 -10.94
C GLY A 350 8.05 33.78 -11.63
N SER A 351 8.05 32.55 -11.11
CA SER A 351 7.28 31.44 -11.68
C SER A 351 6.86 30.41 -10.63
N ILE A 352 5.57 30.08 -10.58
CA ILE A 352 5.02 29.00 -9.76
C ILE A 352 5.45 27.65 -10.33
N ILE A 353 5.23 27.45 -11.62
CA ILE A 353 5.41 26.17 -12.32
C ILE A 353 6.87 25.76 -12.32
N GLN A 354 7.79 26.68 -12.68
CA GLN A 354 9.23 26.39 -12.67
C GLN A 354 9.77 26.19 -11.25
N THR A 355 9.19 26.86 -10.24
CA THR A 355 9.58 26.60 -8.84
C THR A 355 9.23 25.17 -8.46
N ILE A 356 7.96 24.76 -8.62
CA ILE A 356 7.51 23.42 -8.24
C ILE A 356 8.26 22.35 -9.02
N ASN A 357 8.49 22.54 -10.32
CA ASN A 357 9.24 21.61 -11.18
C ASN A 357 10.70 21.42 -10.75
N ARG A 358 11.31 22.42 -10.11
CA ARG A 358 12.73 22.39 -9.70
C ARG A 358 12.92 21.93 -8.25
N LEU A 359 11.87 21.86 -7.44
CA LEU A 359 11.95 21.34 -6.08
C LEU A 359 12.31 19.86 -6.11
N ARG A 360 13.35 19.48 -5.37
CA ARG A 360 13.82 18.10 -5.26
C ARG A 360 14.72 17.94 -4.03
N THR A 361 14.92 16.70 -3.60
CA THR A 361 15.96 16.40 -2.63
C THR A 361 17.34 16.81 -3.16
N VAL A 362 18.15 17.43 -2.32
CA VAL A 362 19.51 17.85 -2.67
C VAL A 362 20.52 17.38 -1.64
N GLY A 363 21.74 17.14 -2.09
CA GLY A 363 22.87 16.82 -1.22
C GLY A 363 22.93 15.40 -0.68
N PHE A 364 21.98 14.53 -1.05
CA PHE A 364 22.09 13.10 -0.77
C PHE A 364 23.17 12.47 -1.67
N ARG A 365 24.17 11.84 -1.05
CA ARG A 365 25.26 11.16 -1.72
C ARG A 365 24.90 9.68 -1.90
N TYR A 366 24.61 9.29 -3.12
CA TYR A 366 24.30 7.90 -3.46
C TYR A 366 25.51 6.94 -3.33
N SER A 367 26.74 7.45 -3.22
CA SER A 367 27.92 6.60 -3.06
C SER A 367 28.08 6.01 -1.67
N ASP A 368 27.64 6.71 -0.62
CA ASP A 368 27.70 6.25 0.78
C ASP A 368 26.36 6.38 1.53
N HIS A 369 25.30 6.73 0.80
CA HIS A 369 23.93 6.92 1.31
C HIS A 369 23.86 7.91 2.48
N SER A 370 24.59 9.02 2.38
CA SER A 370 24.71 10.04 3.43
C SER A 370 24.44 11.45 2.91
N TYR A 371 24.29 12.42 3.81
CA TYR A 371 24.24 13.85 3.49
C TYR A 371 25.53 14.59 3.89
N GLN A 372 26.66 13.86 3.93
CA GLN A 372 27.97 14.42 4.30
C GLN A 372 28.60 15.25 3.17
N GLY A 373 29.56 16.13 3.48
CA GLY A 373 30.29 16.96 2.50
C GLY A 373 29.73 18.39 2.37
N SER A 374 29.57 18.89 1.14
CA SER A 374 29.16 20.28 0.83
C SER A 374 27.80 20.73 1.38
N TYR A 375 27.02 19.80 1.95
CA TYR A 375 25.69 20.02 2.51
C TYR A 375 25.62 19.81 4.03
N THR A 376 26.79 19.50 4.63
CA THR A 376 27.10 19.47 6.08
C THR A 376 26.02 18.86 6.98
N CYS A 377 25.40 17.76 6.57
CA CYS A 377 24.53 17.02 7.47
C CYS A 377 25.25 15.77 7.98
N GLY A 378 25.64 15.83 9.26
CA GLY A 378 26.20 14.74 10.03
C GLY A 378 25.27 14.32 11.17
N TRP A 379 25.82 13.64 12.16
CA TRP A 379 25.08 13.27 13.37
C TRP A 379 25.16 14.40 14.41
N ILE A 380 24.23 15.34 14.35
CA ILE A 380 24.19 16.53 15.22
C ILE A 380 23.22 16.26 16.37
N THR A 381 23.73 16.03 17.58
CA THR A 381 22.89 15.71 18.76
C THR A 381 23.21 16.50 20.01
N THR A 382 24.25 17.33 19.98
CA THR A 382 24.69 18.14 21.12
C THR A 382 24.26 19.60 21.02
N ARG A 383 23.64 20.01 19.90
CA ARG A 383 23.17 21.38 19.65
C ARG A 383 22.03 21.44 18.62
N PRO A 384 21.28 22.54 18.56
CA PRO A 384 20.39 22.84 17.45
C PRO A 384 21.14 23.00 16.11
N LEU A 385 20.42 22.82 15.00
CA LEU A 385 20.92 23.11 13.66
C LEU A 385 21.16 24.62 13.48
N HIS A 386 22.20 24.98 12.75
CA HIS A 386 22.40 26.34 12.27
C HIS A 386 21.82 26.51 10.87
N GLU A 387 21.48 27.74 10.52
CA GLU A 387 20.97 28.10 9.20
C GLU A 387 21.94 27.65 8.10
N GLY A 388 21.42 26.99 7.06
CA GLY A 388 22.19 26.44 5.95
C GLY A 388 22.87 25.10 6.21
N GLU A 389 22.85 24.57 7.44
CA GLU A 389 23.21 23.17 7.75
C GLU A 389 22.01 22.25 7.49
N CYS A 390 22.29 21.00 7.10
CA CYS A 390 21.23 20.00 6.88
C CYS A 390 20.08 20.58 6.04
N ARG A 391 20.39 21.12 4.85
CA ARG A 391 19.46 21.94 4.05
C ARG A 391 18.14 21.27 3.64
N MET A 392 18.05 19.94 3.78
CA MET A 392 16.83 19.16 3.60
C MET A 392 15.96 19.05 4.86
N TRP A 393 16.44 19.56 6.00
CA TRP A 393 15.77 19.63 7.29
C TRP A 393 15.42 21.08 7.61
N GLY A 394 14.46 21.25 8.52
CA GLY A 394 13.86 22.54 8.82
C GLY A 394 12.47 22.68 8.21
N ASN A 395 11.65 23.52 8.82
CA ASN A 395 10.27 23.71 8.40
C ASN A 395 9.78 25.10 8.81
N PRO A 396 10.19 26.18 8.10
CA PRO A 396 9.92 27.56 8.51
C PRO A 396 8.49 28.00 8.16
N ILE A 397 7.49 27.18 8.50
CA ILE A 397 6.08 27.43 8.14
C ILE A 397 5.58 28.76 8.71
N GLY A 398 5.93 29.05 9.96
CA GLY A 398 5.53 30.30 10.62
C GLY A 398 6.08 31.52 9.90
N GLU A 399 7.36 31.49 9.53
CA GLU A 399 8.02 32.56 8.80
C GLU A 399 7.52 32.69 7.36
N MET A 400 7.19 31.57 6.69
CA MET A 400 6.53 31.61 5.39
C MET A 400 5.16 32.30 5.46
N MET A 401 4.34 31.95 6.45
CA MET A 401 3.04 32.59 6.66
C MET A 401 3.21 34.08 6.98
N TYR A 402 4.15 34.42 7.84
CA TYR A 402 4.48 35.80 8.19
C TYR A 402 4.93 36.64 6.96
N GLU A 403 5.83 36.12 6.13
CA GLU A 403 6.26 36.82 4.91
C GLU A 403 5.12 36.94 3.90
N ALA A 404 4.22 35.95 3.81
CA ALA A 404 3.03 36.03 2.97
C ALA A 404 2.08 37.15 3.42
N GLU A 405 1.81 37.25 4.72
CA GLU A 405 1.00 38.34 5.28
C GLU A 405 1.66 39.70 5.06
N ARG A 406 2.98 39.83 5.25
CA ARG A 406 3.71 41.07 4.96
C ARG A 406 3.60 41.47 3.50
N TYR A 407 3.69 40.51 2.59
CA TYR A 407 3.55 40.76 1.16
C TYR A 407 2.12 41.23 0.82
N PHE A 408 1.08 40.57 1.35
CA PHE A 408 -0.30 41.03 1.27
C PHE A 408 -0.59 42.31 2.08
N ALA A 409 0.31 42.73 2.96
CA ALA A 409 0.23 44.05 3.61
C ALA A 409 0.85 45.17 2.75
N GLY A 410 1.38 44.86 1.55
CA GLY A 410 1.97 45.84 0.64
C GLY A 410 3.43 46.19 0.96
N LYS A 411 4.12 45.39 1.79
CA LYS A 411 5.56 45.59 2.03
C LYS A 411 6.33 45.33 0.73
N LYS A 412 7.40 46.11 0.51
CA LYS A 412 8.19 46.09 -0.72
C LYS A 412 9.55 45.41 -0.57
N SER A 413 9.82 44.82 0.58
CA SER A 413 11.07 44.11 0.84
C SER A 413 10.87 42.97 1.83
N PRO A 414 11.57 41.84 1.63
CA PRO A 414 11.56 40.73 2.57
C PRO A 414 12.20 41.12 3.89
N THR A 415 11.95 40.33 4.93
CA THR A 415 12.72 40.44 6.17
C THR A 415 14.17 40.00 5.90
N PRO A 416 15.20 40.81 6.24
CA PRO A 416 16.59 40.48 5.89
C PRO A 416 17.06 39.11 6.38
N ASP A 417 16.62 38.69 7.57
CA ASP A 417 17.01 37.41 8.18
C ASP A 417 16.44 36.20 7.42
N PHE A 418 15.31 36.39 6.72
CA PHE A 418 14.53 35.35 6.02
C PHE A 418 14.87 35.23 4.53
N THR A 419 15.85 36.02 4.05
CA THR A 419 16.26 36.01 2.64
C THR A 419 17.77 35.87 2.49
N TYR A 420 18.24 35.78 1.26
CA TYR A 420 19.65 35.58 0.90
C TYR A 420 20.01 36.36 -0.37
N SER A 421 21.28 36.70 -0.58
CA SER A 421 21.75 37.60 -1.66
C SER A 421 22.10 36.90 -2.97
N ASP A 422 22.80 35.77 -2.94
CA ASP A 422 23.17 35.01 -4.15
C ASP A 422 22.11 33.96 -4.48
N PRO A 423 21.86 33.56 -5.74
CA PRO A 423 21.00 32.42 -6.01
C PRO A 423 21.61 31.16 -5.37
N ASN A 424 21.19 30.88 -4.14
CA ASN A 424 21.62 29.72 -3.39
C ASN A 424 20.36 29.04 -2.90
N ASP A 425 19.79 28.24 -3.77
CA ASP A 425 18.91 27.13 -3.42
C ASP A 425 19.63 25.85 -3.84
N THR A 426 20.89 25.71 -3.43
CA THR A 426 21.70 24.52 -3.75
C THR A 426 21.81 24.27 -5.27
N GLY A 427 21.93 25.35 -6.06
CA GLY A 427 22.05 25.24 -7.52
C GLY A 427 20.75 24.86 -8.25
N LEU A 428 19.60 24.80 -7.56
CA LEU A 428 18.30 24.54 -8.20
C LEU A 428 17.77 25.72 -9.01
N ASN A 429 18.38 26.91 -8.88
CA ASN A 429 17.97 28.12 -9.59
C ASN A 429 16.48 28.43 -9.42
N LEU A 430 15.96 28.30 -8.20
CA LEU A 430 14.56 28.64 -7.93
C LEU A 430 14.33 30.14 -8.18
N PRO A 431 13.19 30.55 -8.79
CA PRO A 431 12.81 31.95 -8.93
C PRO A 431 12.92 32.72 -7.60
N LYS A 432 13.43 33.95 -7.65
CA LYS A 432 13.48 34.89 -6.52
C LYS A 432 13.27 36.33 -7.03
N PRO A 433 12.06 36.67 -7.50
CA PRO A 433 11.75 38.03 -7.93
C PRO A 433 11.85 39.03 -6.75
N ASP A 434 12.17 40.29 -7.05
CA ASP A 434 12.08 41.35 -6.04
C ASP A 434 10.65 41.52 -5.56
N TRP A 435 10.46 42.01 -4.33
CA TRP A 435 9.13 42.30 -3.82
C TRP A 435 8.55 43.53 -4.51
N ASN A 436 7.23 43.52 -4.71
CA ASN A 436 6.44 44.68 -5.10
C ASN A 436 5.28 44.87 -4.13
N ASP A 437 4.63 46.03 -4.18
CA ASP A 437 3.31 46.18 -3.57
C ASP A 437 2.25 45.66 -4.56
N PRO A 438 1.53 44.55 -4.28
CA PRO A 438 0.53 44.03 -5.19
C PRO A 438 -0.62 45.03 -5.43
N TYR A 439 -0.96 45.88 -4.45
CA TYR A 439 -2.05 46.86 -4.57
C TYR A 439 -1.62 48.16 -5.27
N ALA A 440 -0.34 48.28 -5.61
CA ALA A 440 0.10 49.33 -6.52
C ALA A 440 -0.49 49.15 -7.93
N ILE A 441 -0.82 47.92 -8.32
CA ILE A 441 -1.37 47.59 -9.65
C ILE A 441 -2.71 46.85 -9.60
N PHE A 442 -3.10 46.24 -8.48
CA PHE A 442 -4.43 45.65 -8.29
C PHE A 442 -5.31 46.53 -7.39
N PRO A 443 -6.65 46.44 -7.46
CA PRO A 443 -7.54 47.32 -6.68
C PRO A 443 -7.46 47.00 -5.19
N TRP A 444 -7.65 48.01 -4.33
CA TRP A 444 -7.53 47.85 -2.87
C TRP A 444 -8.52 46.85 -2.27
N CYS A 445 -9.69 46.68 -2.89
CA CYS A 445 -10.70 45.70 -2.47
C CYS A 445 -10.29 44.24 -2.72
N SER A 446 -9.16 44.00 -3.40
CA SER A 446 -8.54 42.67 -3.52
C SER A 446 -7.60 42.34 -2.35
N LYS A 447 -7.45 43.24 -1.37
CA LYS A 447 -6.71 42.97 -0.15
C LYS A 447 -7.51 42.00 0.72
N PRO A 448 -6.95 40.83 1.07
CA PRO A 448 -7.66 39.80 1.82
C PRO A 448 -7.99 40.23 3.25
#